data_AF-Q3UYE3-F1
#
_entry.id   AF-Q3UYE3-F1
#
_cell.length_a   1.000
_cell.length_b   1.000
_cell.length_c   1.000
_cell.angle_alpha   90.00
_cell.angle_beta   90.00
_cell.angle_gamma   90.00
#
_symmetry.space_group_name_H-M   'P 1'
#
loop_
_entity.id
_entity.type
_entity.pdbx_description
1 polymer ?
#
loop_
_entity_poly.entity_id
_entity_poly.type
_entity_poly.pdbx_seq_one_letter_code
_entity_poly.pdbx_strand_id
1 'polypeptide(L)'
;MDTTAENRQVRMLIREVKYFNQYSLMSMTFYVRKNGKCQLHTVWAEKLERTFCSMSLAYFTEYKFQGECPKRNRTNPITGTWMLHDAIRHFPKIYTFPALEGGLNRRPSAFFIKIHFVSNTTILFEARFINDGNYNINLSGALATGTNITEEMWKRYVKLTQKLKIPTKNIENVYETV
;
A
#
# COMPACT_ATOMS: atom_id res chain seq x y z
N MET A 1 4.82 15.25 -23.32
CA MET A 1 5.64 14.03 -23.38
C MET A 1 4.97 12.99 -22.53
N ASP A 2 4.41 11.97 -23.18
CA ASP A 2 3.61 10.94 -22.56
C ASP A 2 4.54 10.02 -21.74
N THR A 3 4.46 10.10 -20.41
CA THR A 3 5.16 9.17 -19.54
C THR A 3 4.44 7.83 -19.64
N THR A 4 4.97 6.92 -20.45
CA THR A 4 4.55 5.51 -20.45
C THR A 4 4.40 5.01 -19.01
N ALA A 5 3.38 4.21 -18.72
CA ALA A 5 3.05 3.72 -17.37
C ALA A 5 4.26 3.10 -16.64
N GLU A 6 5.25 2.62 -17.40
CA GLU A 6 6.52 2.05 -16.94
C GLU A 6 7.41 3.00 -16.10
N ASN A 7 7.32 4.32 -16.28
CA ASN A 7 8.18 5.30 -15.58
C ASN A 7 7.46 6.01 -14.41
N ARG A 8 6.35 5.45 -13.92
CA ARG A 8 5.59 6.07 -12.81
C ARG A 8 6.27 5.79 -11.48
N GLN A 9 6.36 6.82 -10.63
CA GLN A 9 7.01 6.73 -9.30
C GLN A 9 6.43 5.66 -8.38
N VAL A 10 5.18 5.22 -8.63
CA VAL A 10 4.46 4.23 -7.82
C VAL A 10 4.49 2.82 -8.42
N ARG A 11 5.13 2.60 -9.57
CA ARG A 11 5.40 1.26 -10.10
C ARG A 11 6.60 0.66 -9.36
N MET A 12 6.33 0.11 -8.18
CA MET A 12 7.34 -0.46 -7.29
C MET A 12 7.54 -1.95 -7.61
N LEU A 13 8.75 -2.32 -8.02
CA LEU A 13 9.17 -3.71 -8.13
C LEU A 13 9.66 -4.18 -6.75
N ILE A 14 8.74 -4.66 -5.93
CA ILE A 14 9.05 -5.04 -4.54
C ILE A 14 9.91 -6.30 -4.52
N ARG A 15 11.01 -6.24 -3.78
CA ARG A 15 12.00 -7.32 -3.64
C ARG A 15 11.96 -7.97 -2.27
N GLU A 16 11.81 -7.17 -1.23
CA GLU A 16 11.82 -7.67 0.14
C GLU A 16 10.88 -6.83 1.01
N VAL A 17 10.13 -7.51 1.88
CA VAL A 17 9.38 -6.89 2.96
C VAL A 17 9.72 -7.64 4.25
N LYS A 18 10.26 -6.94 5.24
CA LYS A 18 10.62 -7.47 6.55
C LYS A 18 9.79 -6.79 7.63
N TYR A 19 9.36 -7.57 8.61
CA TYR A 19 8.63 -7.09 9.77
C TYR A 19 9.43 -7.34 11.04
N PHE A 20 9.46 -6.34 11.91
CA PHE A 20 10.18 -6.36 13.18
C PHE A 20 9.21 -6.03 14.32
N ASN A 21 9.64 -6.28 15.57
CA ASN A 21 8.92 -5.85 16.77
C ASN A 21 7.42 -6.21 16.74
N GLN A 22 7.11 -7.48 16.43
CA GLN A 22 5.74 -7.96 16.30
C GLN A 22 4.88 -7.16 15.29
N TYR A 23 5.45 -6.86 14.11
CA TYR A 23 4.82 -6.09 13.02
C TYR A 23 4.64 -4.59 13.32
N SER A 24 5.21 -4.05 14.40
CA SER A 24 5.15 -2.61 14.65
C SER A 24 6.09 -1.81 13.74
N LEU A 25 7.14 -2.45 13.20
CA LEU A 25 8.08 -1.84 12.29
C LEU A 25 8.19 -2.70 11.03
N MET A 26 8.26 -2.06 9.87
CA MET A 26 8.43 -2.69 8.56
C MET A 26 9.60 -2.07 7.82
N SER A 27 10.38 -2.88 7.13
CA SER A 27 11.31 -2.43 6.08
C SER A 27 10.85 -2.99 4.74
N MET A 28 10.78 -2.15 3.71
CA MET A 28 10.41 -2.53 2.36
C MET A 28 11.50 -2.10 1.38
N THR A 29 12.00 -3.04 0.60
CA THR A 29 13.02 -2.83 -0.43
C THR A 29 12.42 -3.08 -1.81
N PHE A 30 12.58 -2.13 -2.72
CA PHE A 30 11.96 -2.17 -4.04
C PHE A 30 12.78 -1.40 -5.07
N TYR A 31 12.61 -1.75 -6.35
CA TYR A 31 13.12 -0.93 -7.46
C TYR A 31 12.03 -0.01 -8.02
N VAL A 32 12.44 1.18 -8.45
CA VAL A 32 11.62 2.06 -9.30
C VAL A 32 12.42 2.37 -10.56
N ARG A 33 11.77 2.29 -11.73
CA ARG A 33 12.37 2.75 -13.00
C ARG A 33 12.19 4.26 -13.10
N LYS A 34 13.30 5.00 -13.15
CA LYS A 34 13.32 6.45 -13.41
C LYS A 34 14.22 6.72 -14.61
N ASN A 35 13.67 7.33 -15.65
CA ASN A 35 14.38 7.63 -16.90
C ASN A 35 15.10 6.40 -17.49
N GLY A 36 14.41 5.25 -17.51
CA GLY A 36 14.97 3.99 -18.02
C GLY A 36 16.00 3.30 -17.10
N LYS A 37 16.35 3.87 -15.95
CA LYS A 37 17.28 3.27 -14.98
C LYS A 37 16.54 2.74 -13.75
N CYS A 38 16.87 1.53 -13.33
CA CYS A 38 16.38 0.96 -12.07
C CYS A 38 17.12 1.58 -10.88
N GLN A 39 16.38 2.16 -9.94
CA GLN A 39 16.90 2.69 -8.68
C GLN A 39 16.40 1.81 -7.53
N LEU A 40 17.32 1.30 -6.72
CA LEU A 40 16.99 0.54 -5.51
C LEU A 40 16.64 1.51 -4.38
N HIS A 41 15.53 1.27 -3.71
CA HIS A 41 15.07 2.02 -2.57
C HIS A 41 14.78 1.07 -1.41
N THR A 42 15.13 1.49 -0.19
CA THR A 42 14.70 0.85 1.05
C THR A 42 14.02 1.90 1.91
N VAL A 43 12.81 1.59 2.37
CA VAL A 43 12.00 2.47 3.23
C VAL A 43 11.67 1.74 4.52
N TRP A 44 11.71 2.48 5.62
CA TRP A 44 11.21 2.01 6.91
C TRP A 44 9.82 2.56 7.14
N ALA A 45 8.98 1.82 7.83
CA ALA A 45 7.64 2.27 8.16
C ALA A 45 7.17 1.77 9.53
N GLU A 46 6.58 2.67 10.30
CA GLU A 46 6.01 2.38 11.61
C GLU A 46 4.50 2.14 11.51
N LYS A 47 4.03 1.11 12.22
CA LYS A 47 2.62 0.78 12.32
C LYS A 47 1.92 1.74 13.29
N LEU A 48 0.85 2.38 12.83
CA LEU A 48 0.05 3.26 13.67
C LEU A 48 -0.83 2.46 14.63
N GLU A 49 -0.58 2.59 15.94
CA GLU A 49 -1.29 1.86 17.00
C GLU A 49 -2.83 2.04 16.94
N ARG A 50 -3.30 3.26 16.62
CA ARG A 50 -4.73 3.62 16.63
C ARG A 50 -5.52 3.11 15.42
N THR A 51 -4.87 2.57 14.38
CA THR A 51 -5.57 2.06 13.18
C THR A 51 -6.02 0.60 13.32
N PHE A 52 -5.64 -0.08 14.41
CA PHE A 52 -6.00 -1.48 14.65
C PHE A 52 -7.51 -1.65 14.97
N CYS A 53 -8.16 -0.66 15.59
CA CYS A 53 -9.57 -0.79 15.96
C CYS A 53 -10.56 -0.36 14.86
N SER A 54 -10.12 0.35 13.81
CA SER A 54 -11.07 0.96 12.87
C SER A 54 -11.35 0.18 11.59
N MET A 55 -10.58 -0.87 11.25
CA MET A 55 -10.67 -1.44 9.89
C MET A 55 -10.47 -2.96 9.74
N SER A 56 -10.40 -3.74 10.82
CA SER A 56 -10.27 -5.20 10.71
C SER A 56 -11.62 -5.91 10.54
N LEU A 57 -12.72 -5.42 11.13
CA LEU A 57 -14.05 -6.05 11.04
C LEU A 57 -14.94 -5.55 9.88
N ALA A 58 -14.92 -4.25 9.57
CA ALA A 58 -15.73 -3.70 8.47
C ALA A 58 -15.29 -4.18 7.06
N TYR A 59 -14.10 -4.78 6.93
CA TYR A 59 -13.57 -5.23 5.64
C TYR A 59 -14.11 -6.61 5.22
N PHE A 60 -14.62 -7.42 6.15
CA PHE A 60 -15.03 -8.80 5.87
C PHE A 60 -16.40 -9.21 6.43
N THR A 61 -17.04 -8.43 7.33
CA THR A 61 -18.27 -8.91 8.02
C THR A 61 -19.48 -7.99 8.00
N GLU A 62 -19.55 -6.89 7.23
CA GLU A 62 -20.72 -5.97 7.20
C GLU A 62 -21.13 -5.33 8.55
N TYR A 63 -20.47 -5.61 9.67
CA TYR A 63 -20.84 -5.06 10.97
C TYR A 63 -20.27 -3.64 11.20
N LYS A 64 -21.17 -2.71 11.55
CA LYS A 64 -20.86 -1.36 12.07
C LYS A 64 -20.32 -1.42 13.49
N PHE A 65 -19.41 -0.49 13.79
CA PHE A 65 -18.68 -0.28 15.03
C PHE A 65 -19.54 -0.27 16.31
N GLN A 66 -19.16 -1.08 17.31
CA GLN A 66 -19.29 -0.77 18.76
C GLN A 66 -18.65 -1.87 19.64
N GLY A 67 -17.37 -2.23 19.42
CA GLY A 67 -16.72 -3.27 20.22
C GLY A 67 -15.24 -3.04 20.46
N GLU A 68 -14.75 -3.51 21.62
CA GLU A 68 -13.34 -3.55 21.98
C GLU A 68 -12.49 -4.21 20.88
N CYS A 69 -11.29 -3.68 20.68
CA CYS A 69 -10.33 -4.18 19.70
C CYS A 69 -10.14 -5.71 19.88
N PRO A 70 -10.40 -6.56 18.87
CA PRO A 70 -10.30 -8.01 19.05
C PRO A 70 -8.88 -8.38 19.47
N LYS A 71 -8.76 -9.03 20.63
CA LYS A 71 -7.49 -9.57 21.10
C LYS A 71 -6.94 -10.56 20.07
N ARG A 72 -5.62 -10.50 19.88
CA ARG A 72 -4.83 -11.27 18.91
C ARG A 72 -5.27 -12.74 18.89
N ASN A 73 -5.97 -13.14 17.83
CA ASN A 73 -6.22 -14.56 17.54
C ASN A 73 -5.44 -14.94 16.28
N ARG A 74 -4.69 -16.05 16.32
CA ARG A 74 -3.74 -16.47 15.26
C ARG A 74 -4.38 -16.70 13.89
N THR A 75 -5.71 -16.70 13.83
CA THR A 75 -6.53 -16.94 12.64
C THR A 75 -7.05 -15.68 11.96
N ASN A 76 -6.98 -14.51 12.61
CA ASN A 76 -7.57 -13.29 12.04
C ASN A 76 -6.55 -12.52 11.18
N PRO A 77 -6.95 -12.05 9.98
CA PRO A 77 -6.08 -11.27 9.11
C PRO A 77 -5.63 -9.99 9.82
N ILE A 78 -4.32 -9.84 10.00
CA ILE A 78 -3.73 -8.62 10.52
C ILE A 78 -4.05 -7.52 9.50
N THR A 79 -4.66 -6.43 9.95
CA THR A 79 -4.81 -5.22 9.15
C THR A 79 -4.22 -4.07 9.95
N GLY A 80 -3.47 -3.20 9.28
CA GLY A 80 -2.87 -2.04 9.93
C GLY A 80 -2.50 -0.97 8.91
N THR A 81 -2.23 0.22 9.41
CA THR A 81 -1.68 1.32 8.60
C THR A 81 -0.24 1.55 9.01
N TRP A 82 0.66 1.56 8.03
CA TRP A 82 2.08 1.85 8.18
C TRP A 82 2.38 3.22 7.58
N MET A 83 3.11 4.04 8.33
CA MET A 83 3.61 5.34 7.89
C MET A 83 5.05 5.20 7.44
N LEU A 84 5.34 5.48 6.17
CA LEU A 84 6.70 5.43 5.65
C LEU A 84 7.51 6.64 6.10
N HIS A 85 8.67 6.37 6.68
CA HIS A 85 9.67 7.38 7.01
C HIS A 85 10.33 7.91 5.74
N ASP A 86 10.69 9.19 5.76
CA ASP A 86 11.38 9.89 4.67
C ASP A 86 10.75 9.68 3.29
N ALA A 87 9.43 9.48 3.22
CA ALA A 87 8.71 9.18 1.98
C ALA A 87 9.02 10.18 0.85
N ILE A 88 9.27 11.45 1.19
CA ILE A 88 9.71 12.51 0.26
C ILE A 88 10.95 12.14 -0.58
N ARG A 89 11.91 11.42 -0.01
CA ARG A 89 13.15 11.02 -0.73
C ARG A 89 12.88 9.95 -1.77
N HIS A 90 11.86 9.13 -1.54
CA HIS A 90 11.50 8.01 -2.40
C HIS A 90 10.42 8.41 -3.41
N PHE A 91 9.49 9.26 -2.98
CA PHE A 91 8.28 9.67 -3.69
C PHE A 91 8.06 11.20 -3.60
N PRO A 92 8.91 12.02 -4.24
CA PRO A 92 8.88 13.48 -4.08
C PRO A 92 7.61 14.13 -4.64
N LYS A 93 6.81 13.41 -5.43
CA LYS A 93 5.59 13.90 -6.11
C LYS A 93 4.30 13.31 -5.54
N ILE A 94 4.37 12.82 -4.30
CA ILE A 94 3.26 12.21 -3.56
C ILE A 94 2.98 13.06 -2.32
N TYR A 95 1.71 13.36 -2.10
CA TYR A 95 1.23 14.17 -0.98
C TYR A 95 0.12 13.42 -0.21
N THR A 96 0.05 13.62 1.11
CA THR A 96 -0.95 12.97 1.97
C THR A 96 -2.38 13.38 1.59
N PHE A 97 -3.31 12.43 1.71
CA PHE A 97 -4.75 12.65 1.60
C PHE A 97 -5.42 12.55 2.99
N PRO A 98 -6.39 13.42 3.34
CA PRO A 98 -6.81 14.61 2.61
C PRO A 98 -5.74 15.71 2.63
N ALA A 99 -5.79 16.65 1.68
CA ALA A 99 -4.92 17.82 1.73
C ALA A 99 -5.20 18.61 3.01
N LEU A 100 -4.22 18.73 3.90
CA LEU A 100 -4.35 19.48 5.15
C LEU A 100 -4.30 21.00 4.92
N GLU A 101 -3.73 21.45 3.80
CA GLU A 101 -3.50 22.85 3.50
C GLU A 101 -4.13 23.19 2.14
N GLY A 102 -5.13 24.09 2.16
CA GLY A 102 -5.66 24.71 0.94
C GLY A 102 -4.69 25.79 0.46
N GLY A 103 -4.31 25.76 -0.82
CA GLY A 103 -3.41 26.76 -1.41
C GLY A 103 -1.94 26.31 -1.47
N LEU A 104 -1.60 25.64 -2.58
CA LEU A 104 -0.31 25.55 -3.30
C LEU A 104 1.03 25.34 -2.59
N ASN A 105 1.15 25.32 -1.25
CA ASN A 105 2.40 24.98 -0.58
C ASN A 105 2.37 23.55 -0.04
N ARG A 106 2.50 22.57 -0.93
CA ARG A 106 2.49 21.17 -0.52
C ARG A 106 3.87 20.76 -0.05
N ARG A 107 4.05 20.63 1.26
CA ARG A 107 5.17 19.86 1.79
C ARG A 107 4.92 18.38 1.46
N PRO A 108 5.85 17.68 0.77
CA PRO A 108 5.72 16.25 0.60
C PRO A 108 5.63 15.62 1.98
N SER A 109 4.59 14.84 2.15
CA SER A 109 4.05 14.52 3.46
C SER A 109 4.03 13.00 3.63
N ALA A 110 3.80 12.58 4.88
CA ALA A 110 3.85 11.18 5.26
C ALA A 110 3.05 10.29 4.27
N PHE A 111 3.68 9.22 3.77
CA PHE A 111 3.02 8.28 2.88
C PHE A 111 2.53 7.09 3.70
N PHE A 112 1.22 6.85 3.66
CA PHE A 112 0.57 5.81 4.43
C PHE A 112 0.19 4.66 3.51
N ILE A 113 0.58 3.45 3.91
CA ILE A 113 0.16 2.22 3.25
C ILE A 113 -0.60 1.39 4.28
N LYS A 114 -1.80 0.97 3.91
CA LYS A 114 -2.55 0.02 4.71
C LYS A 114 -2.34 -1.37 4.15
N ILE A 115 -1.97 -2.30 5.02
CA ILE A 115 -1.64 -3.68 4.64
C ILE A 115 -2.69 -4.62 5.24
N HIS A 116 -3.12 -5.55 4.40
CA HIS A 116 -4.00 -6.67 4.71
C HIS A 116 -3.23 -7.97 4.53
N PHE A 117 -3.01 -8.71 5.62
CA PHE A 117 -2.38 -10.02 5.59
C PHE A 117 -3.43 -11.06 5.19
N VAL A 118 -3.34 -11.58 3.96
CA VAL A 118 -4.28 -12.59 3.45
C VAL A 118 -3.79 -14.00 3.74
N SER A 119 -2.47 -14.19 3.77
CA SER A 119 -1.80 -15.40 4.23
C SER A 119 -0.41 -15.03 4.78
N ASN A 120 0.36 -16.03 5.19
CA ASN A 120 1.77 -15.84 5.54
C ASN A 120 2.65 -15.45 4.34
N THR A 121 2.17 -15.74 3.13
CA THR A 121 2.89 -15.54 1.88
C THR A 121 2.38 -14.37 1.07
N THR A 122 1.18 -13.86 1.36
CA THR A 122 0.51 -12.86 0.52
C THR A 122 -0.04 -11.71 1.33
N ILE A 123 0.35 -10.50 0.94
CA ILE A 123 -0.20 -9.26 1.44
C ILE A 123 -0.90 -8.49 0.33
N LEU A 124 -2.03 -7.89 0.67
CA LEU A 124 -2.66 -6.87 -0.16
C LEU A 124 -2.43 -5.53 0.50
N PHE A 125 -2.20 -4.49 -0.28
CA PHE A 125 -2.07 -3.15 0.26
C PHE A 125 -2.93 -2.15 -0.48
N GLU A 126 -3.33 -1.12 0.24
CA GLU A 126 -3.99 0.06 -0.30
C GLU A 126 -3.29 1.33 0.16
N ALA A 127 -3.23 2.32 -0.71
CA ALA A 127 -2.74 3.65 -0.39
C ALA A 127 -3.62 4.70 -1.06
N ARG A 128 -3.75 5.86 -0.42
CA ARG A 128 -4.44 7.03 -0.97
C ARG A 128 -3.54 8.24 -0.84
N PHE A 129 -3.39 8.97 -1.93
CA PHE A 129 -2.50 10.12 -1.99
C PHE A 129 -2.94 11.09 -3.08
N ILE A 130 -2.33 12.27 -3.07
CA ILE A 130 -2.49 13.28 -4.11
C ILE A 130 -1.20 13.33 -4.92
N ASN A 131 -1.29 13.52 -6.24
CA ASN A 131 -0.13 13.71 -7.11
C ASN A 131 0.11 15.20 -7.45
N ASP A 132 1.19 15.51 -8.16
CA ASP A 132 1.53 16.88 -8.61
C ASP A 132 0.39 17.58 -9.36
N GLY A 133 -0.46 16.84 -10.07
CA GLY A 133 -1.61 17.37 -10.80
C GLY A 133 -2.85 17.64 -9.92
N ASN A 134 -2.75 17.52 -8.60
CA ASN A 134 -3.89 17.61 -7.67
C ASN A 134 -4.96 16.53 -7.86
N TYR A 135 -4.59 15.39 -8.45
CA TYR A 135 -5.50 14.27 -8.58
C TYR A 135 -5.42 13.37 -7.35
N ASN A 136 -6.58 13.01 -6.82
CA ASN A 136 -6.69 11.97 -5.80
C ASN A 136 -6.45 10.61 -6.46
N ILE A 137 -5.43 9.91 -5.99
CA ILE A 137 -5.04 8.59 -6.49
C ILE A 137 -5.34 7.55 -5.41
N ASN A 138 -6.11 6.54 -5.79
CA ASN A 138 -6.23 5.30 -5.04
C ASN A 138 -5.29 4.27 -5.68
N LEU A 139 -4.49 3.61 -4.85
CA LEU A 139 -3.59 2.54 -5.26
C LEU A 139 -3.97 1.26 -4.51
N SER A 140 -4.03 0.15 -5.23
CA SER A 140 -4.08 -1.19 -4.66
C SER A 140 -2.93 -2.02 -5.20
N GLY A 141 -2.38 -2.92 -4.39
CA GLY A 141 -1.37 -3.87 -4.83
C GLY A 141 -1.51 -5.21 -4.12
N ALA A 142 -0.99 -6.25 -4.77
CA ALA A 142 -0.89 -7.59 -4.23
C ALA A 142 0.56 -8.05 -4.32
N LEU A 143 1.09 -8.60 -3.23
CA LEU A 143 2.45 -9.10 -3.13
C LEU A 143 2.40 -10.52 -2.59
N ALA A 144 3.14 -11.42 -3.24
CA ALA A 144 3.24 -12.81 -2.83
C ALA A 144 4.72 -13.24 -2.75
N THR A 145 5.06 -14.07 -1.77
CA THR A 145 6.35 -14.75 -1.69
C THR A 145 6.36 -15.92 -2.68
N GLY A 146 6.66 -15.64 -3.94
CA GLY A 146 6.63 -16.62 -5.03
C GLY A 146 6.05 -16.01 -6.31
N THR A 147 5.83 -16.83 -7.33
CA THR A 147 5.37 -16.36 -8.65
C THR A 147 3.86 -16.32 -8.80
N ASN A 148 3.11 -17.04 -7.95
CA ASN A 148 1.67 -17.24 -8.16
C ASN A 148 0.82 -16.82 -6.95
N ILE A 149 -0.10 -15.89 -7.20
CA ILE A 149 -1.24 -15.58 -6.34
C ILE A 149 -2.33 -16.63 -6.61
N THR A 150 -2.91 -17.24 -5.57
CA THR A 150 -4.00 -18.22 -5.75
C THR A 150 -5.28 -17.55 -6.24
N GLU A 151 -6.21 -18.31 -6.84
CA GLU A 151 -7.48 -17.76 -7.33
C GLU A 151 -8.30 -17.08 -6.22
N GLU A 152 -8.28 -17.64 -5.00
CA GLU A 152 -8.97 -17.05 -3.84
C GLU A 152 -8.33 -15.70 -3.45
N MET A 153 -7.00 -15.64 -3.41
CA MET A 153 -6.27 -14.40 -3.11
C MET A 153 -6.49 -13.34 -4.20
N TRP A 154 -6.54 -13.76 -5.45
CA TRP A 154 -6.86 -12.90 -6.58
C TRP A 154 -8.27 -12.33 -6.48
N LYS A 155 -9.29 -13.14 -6.17
CA LYS A 155 -10.66 -12.68 -5.91
C LYS A 155 -10.70 -11.64 -4.80
N ARG A 156 -9.95 -11.84 -3.71
CA ARG A 156 -9.83 -10.85 -2.62
C ARG A 156 -9.17 -9.55 -3.08
N TYR A 157 -8.12 -9.62 -3.89
CA TYR A 157 -7.45 -8.45 -4.48
C TYR A 157 -8.37 -7.66 -5.42
N VAL A 158 -9.11 -8.35 -6.30
CA VAL A 158 -10.08 -7.72 -7.20
C VAL A 158 -11.19 -7.03 -6.40
N LYS A 159 -11.72 -7.68 -5.36
CA LYS A 159 -12.73 -7.10 -4.45
C LYS A 159 -12.21 -5.83 -3.75
N LEU A 160 -10.96 -5.84 -3.27
CA LEU A 160 -10.30 -4.66 -2.69
C LEU A 160 -10.20 -3.52 -3.71
N THR A 161 -9.75 -3.83 -4.92
CA THR A 161 -9.55 -2.87 -6.02
C THR A 161 -10.87 -2.21 -6.44
N GLN A 162 -11.95 -3.00 -6.54
CA GLN A 162 -13.29 -2.49 -6.81
C GLN A 162 -13.83 -1.60 -5.68
N LYS A 163 -13.61 -1.98 -4.40
CA LYS A 163 -13.99 -1.17 -3.23
C LYS A 163 -13.29 0.20 -3.23
N LEU A 164 -12.07 0.26 -3.74
CA LEU A 164 -11.31 1.49 -3.94
C LEU A 164 -11.73 2.28 -5.18
N LYS A 165 -12.76 1.82 -5.90
CA LYS A 165 -13.25 2.41 -7.16
C LYS A 165 -12.16 2.48 -8.24
N ILE A 166 -11.22 1.55 -8.22
CA ILE A 166 -10.18 1.43 -9.25
C ILE A 166 -10.73 0.49 -10.35
N PRO A 167 -10.78 0.92 -11.62
CA PRO A 167 -11.18 0.06 -12.72
C PRO A 167 -10.26 -1.16 -12.85
N THR A 168 -10.82 -2.36 -12.96
CA THR A 168 -10.04 -3.61 -13.06
C THR A 168 -9.14 -3.67 -14.29
N LYS A 169 -9.51 -2.97 -15.39
CA LYS A 169 -8.68 -2.80 -16.58
C LYS A 169 -7.35 -2.08 -16.33
N ASN A 170 -7.21 -1.39 -15.19
CA ASN A 170 -5.98 -0.71 -14.78
C ASN A 170 -5.08 -1.59 -13.91
N ILE A 171 -5.46 -2.85 -13.66
CA ILE A 171 -4.60 -3.81 -12.95
C ILE A 171 -3.46 -4.19 -13.89
N GLU A 172 -2.23 -3.92 -13.45
CA GLU A 172 -1.01 -4.29 -14.15
C GLU A 172 -0.34 -5.47 -13.45
N ASN A 173 0.16 -6.45 -14.21
CA ASN A 173 1.07 -7.46 -13.66
C ASN A 173 2.49 -6.89 -13.66
N VAL A 174 3.05 -6.74 -12.46
CA VAL A 174 4.35 -6.09 -12.23
C VAL A 174 5.45 -7.14 -11.94
N TYR A 175 5.13 -8.43 -12.11
CA TYR A 175 6.12 -9.50 -11.99
C TYR A 175 7.06 -9.48 -13.21
N GLU A 176 8.25 -8.91 -13.04
CA GLU A 176 9.34 -8.99 -14.01
C GLU A 176 10.31 -10.09 -13.57
N THR A 177 10.40 -11.16 -14.35
CA THR A 177 11.52 -12.11 -14.32
C THR A 177 12.75 -11.35 -14.80
N VAL A 178 13.71 -11.15 -13.90
CA VAL A 178 15.06 -10.68 -14.27
C VAL A 178 15.80 -11.84 -14.90
#